data_AF-A0A7C4FBZ7-F1
#
_entry.id   AF-A0A7C4FBZ7-F1
#
_cell.length_a   1.000
_cell.length_b   1.000
_cell.length_c   1.000
_cell.angle_alpha   90.00
_cell.angle_beta   90.00
_cell.angle_gamma   90.00
#
_symmetry.space_group_name_H-M   'P 1'
#
loop_
_entity.id
_entity.type
_entity.pdbx_description
1 polymer ?
#
loop_
_entity_poly.entity_id
_entity_poly.type
_entity_poly.pdbx_seq_one_letter_code
_entity_poly.pdbx_strand_id
1 'polypeptide(L)' 'MESGNQVLCITMVDAETGEGYGTCYIGGSAQREFITDWTRSYYILIISPSKNIGTITYSGTITLYMW' A
#
# COMPACT_ATOMS: atom_id res chain seq x y z
N MET A 1 14.18 5.90 23.71
CA MET A 1 13.02 6.17 22.83
C MET A 1 12.99 5.05 21.83
N GLU A 2 12.07 4.11 21.97
CA GLU A 2 11.99 2.97 21.04
C GLU A 2 11.67 3.49 19.64
N SER A 3 12.45 3.07 18.66
CA SER A 3 12.28 3.38 17.23
C SER A 3 11.02 2.76 16.60
N GLY A 4 10.03 2.35 17.40
CA GLY A 4 8.90 1.55 16.96
C GLY A 4 7.70 2.44 16.68
N ASN A 5 7.05 2.43 15.53
CA ASN A 5 7.07 1.51 14.40
C ASN A 5 6.49 2.33 13.24
N GLN A 6 7.34 2.84 12.34
CA GLN A 6 6.85 3.53 11.15
C GLN A 6 5.95 2.57 10.37
N VAL A 7 4.76 3.05 10.01
CA VAL A 7 3.75 2.25 9.33
C VAL A 7 3.61 2.72 7.90
N LEU A 8 3.64 1.77 6.96
CA LEU A 8 3.29 2.03 5.57
C LEU A 8 2.14 1.11 5.18
N CYS A 9 1.07 1.68 4.66
CA CYS A 9 -0.07 0.90 4.17
C CYS A 9 -0.05 0.86 2.64
N ILE A 10 -0.27 -0.32 2.07
CA ILE A 10 -0.44 -0.51 0.64
C ILE A 10 -1.89 -0.93 0.42
N THR A 11 -2.63 -0.14 -0.35
CA THR A 11 -4.07 -0.29 -0.58
C THR A 11 -4.36 -0.28 -2.07
N MET A 12 -5.24 -1.18 -2.52
CA MET A 12 -5.84 -1.08 -3.84
C MET A 12 -7.26 -0.56 -3.69
N VAL A 13 -7.62 0.42 -4.51
CA VAL A 13 -8.93 1.07 -4.52
C VAL A 13 -9.49 1.00 -5.92
N ASP A 14 -10.73 0.55 -6.02
CA ASP A 14 -11.54 0.61 -7.22
C ASP A 14 -11.79 2.06 -7.63
N ALA A 15 -11.41 2.43 -8.86
CA ALA A 15 -11.49 3.82 -9.29
C ALA A 15 -12.93 4.30 -9.51
N GLU A 16 -13.89 3.39 -9.71
CA GLU A 16 -15.28 3.72 -10.00
C GLU A 16 -16.12 3.79 -8.72
N THR A 17 -15.96 2.80 -7.83
CA THR A 17 -16.77 2.71 -6.60
C THR A 17 -16.11 3.38 -5.41
N GLY A 18 -14.79 3.55 -5.44
CA GLY A 18 -14.01 4.01 -4.29
C GLY A 18 -13.82 2.95 -3.20
N GLU A 19 -14.33 1.74 -3.40
CA GLU A 19 -14.11 0.63 -2.47
C GLU A 19 -12.69 0.11 -2.58
N GLY A 20 -12.06 -0.19 -1.45
CA GLY A 20 -10.68 -0.63 -1.44
C GLY A 20 -10.36 -1.53 -0.27
N TYR A 21 -9.27 -2.27 -0.43
CA TYR A 21 -8.71 -3.10 0.62
C TYR A 21 -7.19 -2.99 0.59
N GLY A 22 -6.58 -3.11 1.76
CA GLY A 22 -5.16 -2.90 1.93
C GLY A 22 -4.62 -3.56 3.17
N THR A 23 -3.32 -3.40 3.37
CA THR A 23 -2.63 -3.90 4.57
C THR A 23 -1.57 -2.91 4.99
N CYS A 24 -1.44 -2.73 6.29
CA CYS A 24 -0.42 -1.88 6.89
C CYS A 24 0.73 -2.74 7.40
N TYR A 25 1.95 -2.30 7.10
CA TYR A 25 3.18 -2.97 7.47
C TYR A 25 3.92 -2.12 8.48
N ILE A 26 4.53 -2.80 9.44
CA ILE A 26 5.43 -2.23 10.44
C ILE A 26 6.83 -2.77 10.12
N GLY A 27 7.81 -1.89 10.02
CA GLY A 27 9.21 -2.27 9.79
C GLY A 27 9.81 -1.63 8.53
N GLY A 28 10.79 -2.32 7.93
CA GLY A 28 11.58 -1.82 6.79
C GLY A 28 11.15 -2.33 5.41
N SER A 29 10.13 -3.17 5.32
CA SER A 29 9.67 -3.77 4.05
C SER A 29 8.16 -4.00 4.03
N ALA A 30 7.56 -3.89 2.85
CA ALA A 30 6.14 -4.14 2.61
C ALA A 30 5.97 -4.88 1.27
N GLN A 31 5.13 -5.91 1.24
CA GLN A 31 4.79 -6.66 0.03
C GLN A 31 3.31 -7.02 0.06
N ARG A 32 2.58 -6.69 -1.01
CA ARG A 32 1.16 -7.03 -1.13
C ARG A 32 0.87 -7.56 -2.52
N GLU A 33 0.07 -8.61 -2.57
CA GLU A 33 -0.55 -9.11 -3.79
C GLU A 33 -2.01 -8.65 -3.85
N PHE A 34 -2.47 -8.31 -5.05
CA PHE A 34 -3.85 -7.95 -5.33
C PHE A 34 -4.39 -8.89 -6.41
N ILE A 35 -5.57 -9.47 -6.16
CA ILE A 35 -6.35 -10.21 -7.16
C ILE A 35 -7.39 -9.23 -7.67
N THR A 36 -7.44 -9.04 -8.97
CA THR A 36 -8.26 -8.00 -9.58
C THR A 36 -8.90 -8.44 -10.90
N ASP A 37 -9.94 -7.72 -11.31
CA ASP A 37 -10.58 -7.89 -12.61
C ASP A 37 -9.94 -6.91 -13.62
N TRP A 38 -9.30 -7.46 -14.66
CA TRP A 38 -8.65 -6.69 -15.73
C TRP A 38 -9.57 -5.79 -16.56
N THR A 39 -10.90 -5.90 -16.42
CA THR A 39 -11.86 -5.01 -17.09
C THR A 39 -12.08 -3.69 -16.37
N ARG A 40 -11.54 -3.52 -15.16
CA ARG A 40 -11.78 -2.36 -14.30
C ARG A 40 -10.50 -1.56 -14.04
N SER A 41 -10.67 -0.33 -13.57
CA SER A 41 -9.56 0.57 -13.25
C SER A 41 -9.33 0.63 -11.74
N TYR A 42 -8.06 0.57 -11.32
CA TYR A 42 -7.69 0.57 -9.91
C TYR A 42 -6.56 1.55 -9.62
N TYR A 43 -6.63 2.19 -8.46
CA TYR A 43 -5.52 2.93 -7.87
C TYR A 43 -4.78 2.05 -6.87
N ILE A 44 -3.44 2.02 -6.96
CA ILE A 44 -2.59 1.49 -5.90
C ILE A 44 -2.07 2.68 -5.11
N LEU A 45 -2.43 2.74 -3.83
CA LEU A 45 -2.09 3.81 -2.92
C LEU A 45 -1.06 3.32 -1.91
N ILE A 46 -0.02 4.12 -1.73
CA ILE A 46 0.95 3.97 -0.64
C ILE A 46 0.67 5.08 0.37
N ILE A 47 0.23 4.71 1.56
CA ILE A 47 -0.27 5.64 2.58
C ILE A 47 0.67 5.60 3.78
N SER A 48 1.15 6.78 4.18
CA SER A 48 1.85 7.01 5.44
C SER A 48 0.84 7.56 6.47
N PRO A 49 0.39 6.77 7.46
CA PRO A 49 -0.57 7.25 8.44
C PRO A 49 -0.01 8.38 9.31
N SER A 50 -0.87 9.28 9.77
CA SER A 50 -0.50 10.45 10.60
C SER A 50 0.15 10.10 11.94
N LYS A 51 0.01 8.86 12.42
CA LYS A 51 0.68 8.35 13.63
C LYS A 51 2.20 8.15 13.46
N ASN A 52 2.71 8.26 12.24
CA ASN A 52 4.15 8.20 11.97
C ASN A 52 4.84 9.43 12.54
N ILE A 53 5.86 9.22 13.37
CA ILE A 53 6.58 10.29 14.07
C ILE A 53 7.76 10.85 13.27
N GLY A 54 7.95 10.38 12.03
CA GLY A 54 9.10 10.74 11.20
C GLY A 54 8.80 10.58 9.72
N THR A 55 9.65 11.16 8.87
CA THR A 55 9.55 11.00 7.43
C THR A 55 9.86 9.55 7.04
N ILE A 56 8.99 8.94 6.23
CA ILE A 56 9.23 7.65 5.61
C ILE A 56 9.74 7.88 4.19
N THR A 57 10.96 7.45 3.92
CA THR A 57 11.48 7.31 2.55
C THR A 57 11.34 5.86 2.13
N TYR A 58 10.75 5.62 0.96
CA TYR A 58 10.57 4.28 0.42
C TYR A 58 10.95 4.23 -1.07
N SER A 59 11.36 3.05 -1.51
CA SER A 59 11.59 2.72 -2.91
C SER A 59 11.17 1.27 -3.13
N GLY A 60 10.71 0.93 -4.32
CA GLY A 60 10.24 -0.42 -4.62
C GLY A 60 9.74 -0.55 -6.04
N THR A 61 9.16 -1.71 -6.34
CA THR A 61 8.62 -2.05 -7.66
C THR A 61 7.16 -2.46 -7.51
N ILE A 62 6.32 -2.02 -8.43
CA ILE A 62 4.97 -2.55 -8.62
C ILE A 62 5.03 -3.42 -9.86
N THR A 63 4.71 -4.71 -9.72
CA THR A 63 4.69 -5.66 -10.84
C THR A 63 3.27 -6.11 -11.08
N LEU A 64 2.80 -5.98 -12.33
CA LEU A 64 1.51 -6.50 -12.78
C LEU A 64 1.75 -7.81 -13.53
N TYR A 65 1.16 -8.90 -13.04
CA TYR A 65 1.09 -10.17 -13.75
C TYR A 65 -0.30 -10.31 -14.37
N MET A 66 -0.37 -10.62 -15.67
CA MET A 66 -1.62 -10.89 -16.39
C MET A 66 -1.54 -12.30 -16.97
N TRP A 67 -2.63 -13.08 -16.85
CA TRP A 67 -2.74 -14.43 -17.39
C TRP A 67 -4.01 -14.59 -18.23
#